data_AF-A0A7C6U8R0-F1
#
_entry.id   AF-A0A7C6U8R0-F1
#
_cell.length_a   1.000
_cell.length_b   1.000
_cell.length_c   1.000
_cell.angle_alpha   90.00
_cell.angle_beta   90.00
_cell.angle_gamma   90.00
#
_symmetry.space_group_name_H-M   'P 1'
#
loop_
_entity.id
_entity.type
_entity.pdbx_description
1 polymer ?
#
loop_
_entity_poly.entity_id
_entity_poly.type
_entity_poly.pdbx_seq_one_letter_code
_entity_poly.pdbx_strand_id
1 'polypeptide(L)'
;MDAVRGFALCGIHVVNVYQQVVFAAMFGDQRGLGLGVMPDVVRYGFYERFLPIFTLLFGVGFALFLASAENRTDRPRVVFARRLAVLAAIGALHQLVHPGEVLLPYAIFGLVILLPASYLRPWWAVGVGVVLILVGGQTVAGYGVMPGLLVLGYGLAGLGVADALGTHARRWSVAAVALGAVTVAYWATVAAGVELPRLSFGATSLPSQLAGVLTGLFYVCALALVLRTPPGRALGRLLTPMGRMALTNYLLATVLILGLSPLFGIDGLEDWPAVVGLVVGIIALEIVFSRL
;
A
#
# COMPACT_ATOMS: atom_id res chain seq x y z
N MET A 1 -6.77 12.11 -6.18
CA MET A 1 -5.58 11.26 -5.91
C MET A 1 -5.06 11.41 -4.49
N ASP A 2 -4.82 12.63 -4.00
CA ASP A 2 -4.28 12.87 -2.65
C ASP A 2 -5.11 12.23 -1.53
N ALA A 3 -6.44 12.39 -1.53
CA ALA A 3 -7.31 11.73 -0.54
C ALA A 3 -7.19 10.19 -0.53
N VAL A 4 -6.97 9.57 -1.69
CA VAL A 4 -6.77 8.11 -1.79
C VAL A 4 -5.42 7.70 -1.22
N ARG A 5 -4.38 8.52 -1.39
CA ARG A 5 -3.08 8.32 -0.73
C ARG A 5 -3.19 8.49 0.78
N GLY A 6 -3.90 9.51 1.26
CA GLY A 6 -4.17 9.71 2.69
C GLY A 6 -4.91 8.51 3.29
N PHE A 7 -5.93 7.99 2.60
CA PHE A 7 -6.62 6.76 3.01
C PHE A 7 -5.68 5.54 3.08
N ALA A 8 -4.85 5.35 2.03
CA ALA A 8 -3.91 4.25 1.99
C ALA A 8 -2.89 4.33 3.14
N LEU A 9 -2.47 5.55 3.47
CA LEU A 9 -1.56 5.84 4.56
C LEU A 9 -2.20 5.53 5.93
N CYS A 10 -3.46 5.89 6.16
CA CYS A 10 -4.17 5.49 7.40
C CYS A 10 -4.13 3.96 7.61
N GLY A 11 -4.38 3.17 6.57
CA GLY A 11 -4.34 1.72 6.71
C GLY A 11 -2.92 1.14 6.78
N ILE A 12 -1.91 1.76 6.14
CA ILE A 12 -0.53 1.31 6.32
C ILE A 12 0.01 1.63 7.72
N HIS A 13 -0.51 2.65 8.42
CA HIS A 13 -0.15 2.89 9.81
C HIS A 13 -0.60 1.77 10.73
N VAL A 14 -1.82 1.25 10.54
CA VAL A 14 -2.30 0.06 11.26
C VAL A 14 -1.30 -1.09 11.06
N VAL A 15 -0.93 -1.36 9.81
CA VAL A 15 0.03 -2.41 9.46
C VAL A 15 1.40 -2.17 10.11
N ASN A 16 1.93 -0.95 10.04
CA ASN A 16 3.24 -0.61 10.55
C ASN A 16 3.32 -0.73 12.07
N VAL A 17 2.27 -0.33 12.80
CA VAL A 17 2.20 -0.51 14.27
C VAL A 17 2.28 -1.99 14.61
N TYR A 18 1.48 -2.82 13.96
CA TYR A 18 1.51 -4.26 14.18
C TYR A 18 2.85 -4.88 13.80
N GLN A 19 3.44 -4.54 12.66
CA GLN A 19 4.77 -5.00 12.28
C GLN A 19 5.81 -4.62 13.33
N GLN A 20 5.76 -3.38 13.84
CA GLN A 20 6.76 -2.89 14.78
C GLN A 20 6.64 -3.57 16.16
N VAL A 21 5.43 -3.77 16.66
CA VAL A 21 5.20 -4.50 17.93
C VAL A 21 5.56 -5.98 17.78
N VAL A 22 5.16 -6.63 16.67
CA VAL A 22 5.50 -8.04 16.38
C VAL A 22 7.01 -8.23 16.21
N PHE A 23 7.69 -7.38 15.43
CA PHE A 23 9.12 -7.48 15.22
C PHE A 23 9.91 -7.19 16.49
N ALA A 24 9.51 -6.20 17.30
CA ALA A 24 10.13 -5.94 18.60
C ALA A 24 10.06 -7.16 19.52
N ALA A 25 8.90 -7.83 19.58
CA ALA A 25 8.75 -9.09 20.32
C ALA A 25 9.63 -10.23 19.77
N MET A 26 9.89 -10.26 18.47
CA MET A 26 10.75 -11.25 17.80
C MET A 26 12.26 -11.05 18.06
N PHE A 27 12.70 -9.82 18.35
CA PHE A 27 14.07 -9.49 18.79
C PHE A 27 14.24 -9.53 20.31
N GLY A 28 13.14 -9.53 21.07
CA GLY A 28 13.09 -10.02 22.45
C GLY A 28 13.21 -11.54 22.49
N ASP A 29 13.47 -12.10 23.67
CA ASP A 29 13.83 -13.51 23.95
C ASP A 29 12.79 -14.59 23.53
N GLN A 30 11.81 -14.24 22.69
CA GLN A 30 10.78 -15.14 22.17
C GLN A 30 10.89 -15.29 20.66
N ARG A 31 11.91 -16.05 20.24
CA ARG A 31 12.03 -16.59 18.87
C ARG A 31 10.88 -17.55 18.60
N GLY A 32 9.74 -17.04 18.12
CA GLY A 32 8.63 -17.90 17.70
C GLY A 32 7.33 -17.23 17.24
N LEU A 33 7.13 -15.93 17.48
CA LEU A 33 5.83 -15.29 17.22
C LEU A 33 5.77 -14.72 15.79
N GLY A 34 5.59 -15.60 14.82
CA GLY A 34 5.33 -15.25 13.42
C GLY A 34 3.94 -14.61 13.21
N LEU A 35 3.58 -14.40 11.94
CA LEU A 35 2.30 -13.87 11.42
C LEU A 35 1.00 -14.49 12.00
N GLY A 36 1.08 -15.47 12.90
CA GLY A 36 -0.05 -16.11 13.58
C GLY A 36 -0.61 -15.35 14.79
N VAL A 37 0.09 -14.32 15.31
CA VAL A 37 -0.41 -13.49 16.43
C VAL A 37 -1.19 -12.26 15.93
N MET A 38 -1.16 -12.00 14.63
CA MET A 38 -1.87 -10.88 14.06
C MET A 38 -3.38 -11.18 14.02
N PRO A 39 -4.22 -10.35 14.67
CA PRO A 39 -5.65 -10.59 14.70
C PRO A 39 -6.25 -10.67 13.30
N ASP A 40 -7.24 -11.54 13.10
CA ASP A 40 -7.87 -11.76 11.79
C ASP A 40 -8.40 -10.46 11.17
N VAL A 41 -8.95 -9.56 11.99
CA VAL A 41 -9.43 -8.24 11.55
C VAL A 41 -8.31 -7.41 10.91
N VAL A 42 -7.10 -7.46 11.45
CA VAL A 42 -5.94 -6.70 10.97
C VAL A 42 -5.30 -7.40 9.78
N ARG A 43 -5.10 -8.72 9.88
CA ARG A 43 -4.53 -9.54 8.81
C ARG A 43 -5.36 -9.42 7.54
N TYR A 44 -6.64 -9.72 7.65
CA TYR A 44 -7.53 -9.79 6.51
C TYR A 44 -8.13 -8.45 6.15
N GLY A 45 -8.38 -7.54 7.11
CA GLY A 45 -8.98 -6.24 6.85
C GLY A 45 -7.98 -5.16 6.41
N PHE A 46 -6.72 -5.26 6.84
CA PHE A 46 -5.71 -4.21 6.63
C PHE A 46 -4.48 -4.69 5.85
N TYR A 47 -3.73 -5.65 6.38
CA TYR A 47 -2.40 -6.02 5.85
C TYR A 47 -2.42 -6.45 4.39
N GLU A 48 -3.25 -7.44 4.06
CA GLU A 48 -3.33 -7.99 2.70
C GLU A 48 -3.97 -7.03 1.68
N ARG A 49 -4.53 -5.90 2.13
CA ARG A 49 -5.31 -4.95 1.29
C ARG A 49 -4.60 -3.62 1.11
N PHE A 50 -4.11 -3.01 2.18
CA PHE A 50 -3.53 -1.67 2.14
C PHE A 50 -2.11 -1.65 1.61
N LEU A 51 -1.33 -2.71 1.81
CA LEU A 51 0.00 -2.80 1.21
C LEU A 51 -0.08 -2.81 -0.35
N PRO A 52 -0.96 -3.60 -1.00
CA PRO A 52 -1.20 -3.49 -2.44
C PRO A 52 -1.68 -2.10 -2.90
N ILE A 53 -2.63 -1.49 -2.17
CA ILE A 53 -3.11 -0.14 -2.50
C ILE A 53 -1.94 0.85 -2.45
N PHE A 54 -1.17 0.83 -1.36
CA PHE A 54 -0.06 1.75 -1.16
C PHE A 54 1.01 1.56 -2.24
N THR A 55 1.36 0.31 -2.57
CA THR A 55 2.29 -0.04 -3.66
C THR A 55 1.80 0.52 -5.02
N LEU A 56 0.53 0.27 -5.36
CA LEU A 56 -0.07 0.74 -6.61
C LEU A 56 -0.04 2.27 -6.71
N LEU A 57 -0.42 2.96 -5.63
CA LEU A 57 -0.41 4.42 -5.55
C LEU A 57 1.00 5.01 -5.61
N PHE A 58 2.01 4.27 -5.14
CA PHE A 58 3.41 4.63 -5.28
C PHE A 58 3.84 4.57 -6.75
N GLY A 59 3.45 3.52 -7.47
CA GLY A 59 3.62 3.40 -8.93
C GLY A 59 2.97 4.57 -9.69
N VAL A 60 1.74 4.94 -9.32
CA VAL A 60 1.06 6.13 -9.87
C VAL A 60 1.85 7.40 -9.56
N GLY A 61 2.38 7.54 -8.34
CA GLY A 61 3.21 8.68 -7.96
C GLY A 61 4.51 8.80 -8.74
N PHE A 62 5.10 7.67 -9.11
CA PHE A 62 6.26 7.64 -10.00
C PHE A 62 5.93 8.06 -11.43
N ALA A 63 4.80 7.62 -11.99
CA ALA A 63 4.34 8.09 -13.30
C ALA A 63 4.11 9.60 -13.33
N LEU A 64 3.40 10.14 -12.33
CA LEU A 64 3.14 11.58 -12.23
C LEU A 64 4.43 12.39 -12.07
N PHE A 65 5.40 11.86 -11.32
CA PHE A 65 6.71 12.48 -11.18
C PHE A 65 7.47 12.49 -12.50
N LEU A 66 7.52 11.36 -13.21
CA LEU A 66 8.25 11.26 -14.47
C LEU A 66 7.63 12.17 -15.54
N ALA A 67 6.30 12.20 -15.65
CA ALA A 67 5.58 13.12 -16.53
C ALA A 67 5.85 14.60 -16.19
N SER A 68 5.96 14.93 -14.90
CA SER A 68 6.37 16.28 -14.49
C SER A 68 7.83 16.60 -14.84
N ALA A 69 8.73 15.62 -14.81
CA ALA A 69 10.15 15.81 -15.12
C ALA A 69 10.39 15.92 -16.63
N GLU A 70 9.61 15.21 -17.45
CA GLU A 70 9.62 15.31 -18.92
C GLU A 70 9.34 16.73 -19.40
N ASN A 71 8.47 17.47 -18.69
CA ASN A 71 8.15 18.86 -19.01
C ASN A 71 9.20 19.88 -18.52
N ARG A 72 10.22 19.46 -17.76
CA ARG A 72 11.15 20.37 -17.07
C ARG A 72 12.62 20.12 -17.39
N THR A 73 12.97 18.95 -17.93
CA THR A 73 14.37 18.53 -18.11
C THR A 73 14.53 17.64 -19.33
N ASP A 74 15.69 17.71 -19.98
CA ASP A 74 16.02 16.86 -21.14
C ASP A 74 16.32 15.39 -20.75
N ARG A 75 16.55 15.13 -19.46
CA ARG A 75 16.92 13.80 -18.92
C ARG A 75 16.02 13.36 -17.75
N PRO A 76 14.71 13.22 -17.97
CA PRO A 76 13.73 12.96 -16.90
C PRO A 76 13.98 11.66 -16.14
N ARG A 77 14.42 10.61 -16.85
CA ARG A 77 14.71 9.29 -16.26
C ARG A 77 15.94 9.28 -15.36
N VAL A 78 16.91 10.17 -15.61
CA VAL A 78 18.09 10.33 -14.74
C VAL A 78 17.68 11.00 -13.43
N VAL A 79 16.81 12.02 -13.50
CA VAL A 79 16.24 12.67 -12.31
C VAL A 79 15.40 11.66 -11.51
N PHE A 80 14.63 10.82 -12.20
CA PHE A 80 13.87 9.73 -11.58
C PHE A 80 14.76 8.70 -10.89
N ALA A 81 15.83 8.23 -11.54
CA ALA A 81 16.80 7.31 -10.95
C ALA A 81 17.50 7.92 -9.71
N ARG A 82 17.88 9.20 -9.77
CA ARG A 82 18.46 9.91 -8.61
C ARG A 82 17.47 9.98 -7.44
N ARG A 83 16.19 10.24 -7.71
CA ARG A 83 15.14 10.24 -6.68
C ARG A 83 14.97 8.87 -6.05
N LEU A 84 14.98 7.80 -6.86
CA LEU A 84 14.94 6.43 -6.36
C LEU A 84 16.17 6.08 -5.53
N ALA A 85 17.37 6.56 -5.90
CA ALA A 85 18.57 6.38 -5.10
C ALA A 85 18.50 7.10 -3.74
N VAL A 86 17.97 8.32 -3.71
CA VAL A 86 17.72 9.03 -2.44
C VAL A 86 16.69 8.29 -1.60
N LEU A 87 15.61 7.80 -2.21
CA LEU A 87 14.61 6.99 -1.53
C LEU A 87 15.20 5.68 -0.98
N ALA A 88 16.09 5.03 -1.73
CA ALA A 88 16.80 3.83 -1.28
C ALA A 88 17.71 4.13 -0.08
N ALA A 89 18.41 5.26 -0.08
CA ALA A 89 19.23 5.68 1.06
C ALA A 89 18.38 5.95 2.31
N ILE A 90 17.24 6.64 2.15
CA ILE A 90 16.28 6.88 3.25
C ILE A 90 15.72 5.56 3.74
N GLY A 91 15.29 4.66 2.84
CA GLY A 91 14.76 3.34 3.18
C GLY A 91 15.80 2.48 3.89
N ALA A 92 17.06 2.47 3.43
CA ALA A 92 18.14 1.73 4.08
C ALA A 92 18.41 2.22 5.51
N LEU A 93 18.39 3.55 5.74
CA LEU A 93 18.49 4.10 7.09
C LEU A 93 17.27 3.76 7.95
N HIS A 94 16.08 3.85 7.36
CA HIS A 94 14.81 3.58 8.03
C HIS A 94 14.65 2.11 8.41
N GLN A 95 15.14 1.18 7.59
CA GLN A 95 15.12 -0.27 7.83
C GLN A 95 15.89 -0.67 9.09
N LEU A 96 16.92 0.11 9.48
CA LEU A 96 17.65 -0.11 10.74
C LEU A 96 16.75 0.05 11.97
N VAL A 97 15.70 0.86 11.83
CA VAL A 97 14.80 1.25 12.90
C VAL A 97 13.45 0.54 12.78
N HIS A 98 13.02 0.22 11.54
CA HIS A 98 11.79 -0.52 11.24
C HIS A 98 12.08 -1.68 10.28
N PRO A 99 12.40 -2.87 10.80
CA PRO A 99 12.57 -4.06 9.96
C PRO A 99 11.26 -4.40 9.22
N GLY A 100 11.36 -4.66 7.91
CA GLY A 100 10.20 -4.98 7.07
C GLY A 100 9.48 -3.77 6.48
N GLU A 101 10.09 -2.59 6.57
CA GLU A 101 9.62 -1.36 5.89
C GLU A 101 9.55 -1.51 4.36
N VAL A 102 8.78 -0.62 3.71
CA VAL A 102 8.39 -0.81 2.31
C VAL A 102 9.09 0.15 1.32
N LEU A 103 9.72 1.22 1.78
CA LEU A 103 10.42 2.21 0.94
C LEU A 103 11.63 1.60 0.24
N LEU A 104 12.50 0.85 0.93
CA LEU A 104 13.67 0.24 0.29
C LEU A 104 13.25 -0.76 -0.79
N PRO A 105 12.33 -1.71 -0.54
CA PRO A 105 11.76 -2.55 -1.60
C PRO A 105 11.21 -1.74 -2.77
N TYR A 106 10.44 -0.68 -2.53
CA TYR A 106 9.91 0.16 -3.60
C TYR A 106 10.99 0.90 -4.38
N ALA A 107 12.05 1.35 -3.72
CA ALA A 107 13.17 2.02 -4.38
C ALA A 107 13.95 1.04 -5.27
N ILE A 108 14.20 -0.17 -4.78
CA ILE A 108 14.89 -1.23 -5.53
C ILE A 108 14.04 -1.67 -6.73
N PHE A 109 12.78 -2.04 -6.52
CA PHE A 109 11.89 -2.41 -7.63
C PHE A 109 11.65 -1.23 -8.59
N GLY A 110 11.60 -0.01 -8.06
CA GLY A 110 11.56 1.22 -8.84
C GLY A 110 12.76 1.35 -9.79
N LEU A 111 13.96 1.07 -9.29
CA LEU A 111 15.20 1.20 -10.07
C LEU A 111 15.41 0.04 -11.04
N VAL A 112 15.14 -1.18 -10.60
CA VAL A 112 15.46 -2.41 -11.36
C VAL A 112 14.37 -2.76 -12.37
N ILE A 113 13.10 -2.52 -12.05
CA ILE A 113 11.96 -3.00 -12.85
C ILE A 113 11.20 -1.82 -13.45
N LEU A 114 10.81 -0.85 -12.62
CA LEU A 114 9.99 0.25 -13.08
C LEU A 114 10.73 1.20 -14.02
N LEU A 115 12.01 1.50 -13.76
CA LEU A 115 12.82 2.37 -14.60
C LEU A 115 12.95 1.80 -16.03
N PRO A 116 13.29 0.50 -16.25
CA PRO A 116 13.17 -0.11 -17.58
C PRO A 116 11.74 -0.11 -18.13
N ALA A 117 10.73 -0.42 -17.30
CA ALA A 117 9.34 -0.41 -17.73
C ALA A 117 8.85 1.00 -18.14
N SER A 118 9.50 2.07 -17.68
CA SER A 118 9.15 3.46 -18.03
C SER A 118 9.38 3.80 -19.50
N TYR A 119 10.14 2.98 -20.23
CA TYR A 119 10.32 3.11 -21.68
C TYR A 119 9.19 2.45 -22.47
N LEU A 120 8.37 1.62 -21.82
CA LEU A 120 7.24 0.96 -22.46
C LEU A 120 6.07 1.92 -22.64
N ARG A 121 5.25 1.66 -23.67
CA ARG A 121 3.94 2.32 -23.81
C ARG A 121 3.06 1.95 -22.61
N PRO A 122 2.17 2.85 -22.14
CA PRO A 122 1.38 2.61 -20.91
C PRO A 122 0.61 1.28 -20.89
N TRP A 123 0.06 0.84 -22.03
CA TRP A 123 -0.66 -0.44 -22.13
C TRP A 123 0.27 -1.66 -22.01
N TRP A 124 1.50 -1.58 -22.54
CA TRP A 124 2.51 -2.62 -22.35
C TRP A 124 2.96 -2.67 -20.89
N ALA A 125 3.12 -1.51 -20.24
CA ALA A 125 3.40 -1.45 -18.81
C ALA A 125 2.27 -2.12 -18.00
N VAL A 126 1.00 -1.89 -18.33
CA VAL A 126 -0.12 -2.62 -17.70
C VAL A 126 0.01 -4.13 -17.91
N GLY A 127 0.27 -4.59 -19.14
CA GLY A 127 0.47 -6.01 -19.43
C GLY A 127 1.61 -6.63 -18.63
N VAL A 128 2.78 -5.98 -18.61
CA VAL A 128 3.94 -6.40 -17.82
C VAL A 128 3.62 -6.41 -16.32
N GLY A 129 2.92 -5.40 -15.82
CA GLY A 129 2.49 -5.33 -14.43
C GLY A 129 1.60 -6.52 -14.03
N VAL A 130 0.62 -6.87 -14.87
CA VAL A 130 -0.26 -8.04 -14.65
C VAL A 130 0.55 -9.34 -14.66
N VAL A 131 1.45 -9.53 -15.63
CA VAL A 131 2.31 -10.73 -15.69
C VAL A 131 3.19 -10.83 -14.43
N LEU A 132 3.80 -9.73 -14.00
CA LEU A 132 4.62 -9.69 -12.78
C LEU A 132 3.80 -9.97 -11.52
N ILE A 133 2.54 -9.53 -11.43
CA ILE A 133 1.64 -9.91 -10.32
C ILE A 133 1.40 -11.41 -10.30
N LEU A 134 1.06 -12.00 -11.46
CA LEU A 134 0.74 -13.43 -11.57
C LEU A 134 1.96 -14.33 -11.33
N VAL A 135 3.13 -13.95 -11.84
CA VAL A 135 4.36 -14.71 -11.66
C VAL A 135 4.96 -14.45 -10.29
N GLY A 136 5.12 -13.18 -9.92
CA GLY A 136 5.74 -12.77 -8.65
C GLY A 136 4.97 -13.23 -7.43
N GLY A 137 3.63 -13.21 -7.48
CA GLY A 137 2.80 -13.78 -6.41
C GLY A 137 3.00 -15.28 -6.20
N GLN A 138 3.68 -15.99 -7.09
CA GLN A 138 3.96 -17.42 -6.91
C GLN A 138 5.39 -17.69 -6.44
N THR A 139 6.29 -16.71 -6.51
CA THR A 139 7.73 -16.92 -6.26
C THR A 139 8.20 -16.39 -4.91
N VAL A 140 7.67 -15.24 -4.46
CA VAL A 140 8.13 -14.59 -3.23
C VAL A 140 6.93 -14.18 -2.37
N ALA A 141 6.86 -14.74 -1.16
CA ALA A 141 5.80 -14.41 -0.21
C ALA A 141 5.81 -12.92 0.16
N GLY A 142 4.65 -12.26 0.05
CA GLY A 142 4.43 -10.86 0.42
C GLY A 142 5.03 -9.83 -0.54
N TYR A 143 6.30 -9.98 -0.92
CA TYR A 143 7.02 -9.02 -1.77
C TYR A 143 6.88 -9.28 -3.27
N GLY A 144 6.54 -10.49 -3.69
CA GLY A 144 6.55 -10.87 -5.11
C GLY A 144 5.57 -10.10 -5.98
N VAL A 145 4.44 -9.66 -5.41
CA VAL A 145 3.41 -8.89 -6.12
C VAL A 145 3.78 -7.41 -6.28
N MET A 146 4.66 -6.88 -5.41
CA MET A 146 5.03 -5.46 -5.37
C MET A 146 5.54 -4.90 -6.70
N PRO A 147 6.53 -5.51 -7.40
CA PRO A 147 7.01 -4.96 -8.65
C PRO A 147 5.94 -4.89 -9.72
N GLY A 148 5.06 -5.89 -9.79
CA GLY A 148 3.93 -5.88 -10.72
C GLY A 148 2.92 -4.78 -10.40
N LEU A 149 2.61 -4.54 -9.12
CA LEU A 149 1.74 -3.43 -8.71
C LEU A 149 2.36 -2.06 -8.96
N LEU A 150 3.66 -1.88 -8.79
CA LEU A 150 4.35 -0.63 -9.12
C LEU A 150 4.24 -0.32 -10.61
N VAL A 151 4.54 -1.30 -11.47
CA VAL A 151 4.45 -1.14 -12.93
C VAL A 151 3.00 -0.97 -13.39
N LEU A 152 2.06 -1.72 -12.79
CA LEU A 152 0.64 -1.56 -13.06
C LEU A 152 0.15 -0.16 -12.70
N GLY A 153 0.52 0.35 -11.52
CA GLY A 153 0.17 1.71 -11.10
C GLY A 153 0.73 2.77 -12.04
N TYR A 154 1.98 2.59 -12.50
CA TYR A 154 2.60 3.46 -13.50
C TYR A 154 1.86 3.43 -14.85
N GLY A 155 1.55 2.23 -15.35
CA GLY A 155 0.83 2.05 -16.62
C GLY A 155 -0.58 2.63 -16.58
N LEU A 156 -1.33 2.40 -15.49
CA LEU A 156 -2.67 2.96 -15.29
C LEU A 156 -2.65 4.49 -15.23
N ALA A 157 -1.64 5.08 -14.59
CA ALA A 157 -1.45 6.53 -14.59
C ALA A 157 -1.17 7.06 -15.99
N GLY A 158 -0.31 6.40 -16.77
CA GLY A 158 -0.05 6.76 -18.17
C GLY A 158 -1.25 6.59 -19.10
N LEU A 159 -2.23 5.77 -18.74
CA LEU A 159 -3.52 5.64 -19.43
C LEU A 159 -4.58 6.65 -18.97
N GLY A 160 -4.25 7.56 -18.05
CA GLY A 160 -5.19 8.57 -17.52
C GLY A 160 -6.26 7.98 -16.60
N VAL A 161 -6.09 6.75 -16.12
CA VAL A 161 -7.06 6.07 -15.23
C VAL A 161 -7.21 6.83 -13.90
N ALA A 162 -6.10 7.37 -13.40
CA ALA A 162 -6.07 8.18 -12.18
C ALA A 162 -6.93 9.46 -12.30
N ASP A 163 -6.93 10.10 -13.47
CA ASP A 163 -7.76 11.28 -13.74
C ASP A 163 -9.22 10.89 -14.02
N ALA A 164 -9.42 9.73 -14.66
CA ALA A 164 -10.75 9.18 -14.94
C ALA A 164 -11.53 8.81 -13.67
N LEU A 165 -10.86 8.56 -12.53
CA LEU A 165 -11.49 8.34 -11.22
C LEU A 165 -12.43 9.47 -10.81
N GLY A 166 -12.14 10.71 -11.22
CA GLY A 166 -12.97 11.88 -10.93
C GLY A 166 -14.20 12.00 -11.84
N THR A 167 -14.10 11.58 -13.09
CA THR A 167 -15.07 11.93 -14.14
C THR A 167 -16.13 10.87 -14.41
N HIS A 168 -15.80 9.58 -14.34
CA HIS A 168 -16.67 8.50 -14.83
C HIS A 168 -17.39 7.68 -13.73
N ALA A 169 -18.28 8.31 -12.95
CA ALA A 169 -18.93 7.70 -11.78
C ALA A 169 -19.47 6.29 -12.03
N ARG A 170 -20.27 6.14 -13.10
CA ARG A 170 -20.96 4.89 -13.45
C ARG A 170 -19.99 3.74 -13.71
N ARG A 171 -18.87 3.99 -14.40
CA ARG A 171 -17.85 2.95 -14.69
C ARG A 171 -17.22 2.46 -13.39
N TRP A 172 -16.90 3.37 -12.48
CA TRP A 172 -16.32 3.05 -11.18
C TRP A 172 -17.31 2.37 -10.24
N SER A 173 -18.61 2.69 -10.32
CA SER A 173 -19.67 1.95 -9.62
C SER A 173 -19.75 0.50 -10.09
N VAL A 174 -19.73 0.26 -11.40
CA VAL A 174 -19.73 -1.11 -11.95
C VAL A 174 -18.47 -1.86 -11.52
N ALA A 175 -17.30 -1.21 -11.60
CA ALA A 175 -16.04 -1.80 -11.13
C ALA A 175 -16.08 -2.13 -9.63
N ALA A 176 -16.59 -1.22 -8.80
CA ALA A 176 -16.73 -1.44 -7.35
C ALA A 176 -17.68 -2.61 -7.05
N VAL A 177 -18.81 -2.70 -7.75
CA VAL A 177 -19.75 -3.82 -7.58
C VAL A 177 -19.12 -5.14 -8.01
N ALA A 178 -18.44 -5.17 -9.16
CA ALA A 178 -17.77 -6.39 -9.64
C ALA A 178 -16.65 -6.84 -8.69
N LEU A 179 -15.75 -5.93 -8.30
CA LEU A 179 -14.66 -6.23 -7.36
C LEU A 179 -15.20 -6.60 -5.97
N GLY A 180 -16.27 -5.95 -5.52
CA GLY A 180 -16.96 -6.26 -4.27
C GLY A 180 -17.60 -7.64 -4.30
N ALA A 181 -18.28 -8.01 -5.39
CA ALA A 181 -18.87 -9.34 -5.56
C ALA A 181 -17.80 -10.43 -5.55
N VAL A 182 -16.68 -10.23 -6.24
CA VAL A 182 -15.54 -11.18 -6.23
C VAL A 182 -14.93 -11.28 -4.84
N THR A 183 -14.77 -10.15 -4.13
CA THR A 183 -14.29 -10.12 -2.75
C THR A 183 -15.21 -10.93 -1.83
N VAL A 184 -16.51 -10.69 -1.88
CA VAL A 184 -17.51 -11.40 -1.06
C VAL A 184 -17.53 -12.88 -1.39
N ALA A 185 -17.48 -13.25 -2.67
CA ALA A 185 -17.43 -14.64 -3.09
C ALA A 185 -16.18 -15.35 -2.57
N TYR A 186 -15.00 -14.73 -2.67
CA TYR A 186 -13.77 -15.28 -2.10
C TYR A 186 -13.90 -15.52 -0.59
N TRP A 187 -14.35 -14.52 0.17
CA TRP A 187 -14.52 -14.66 1.61
C TRP A 187 -15.58 -15.70 1.99
N ALA A 188 -16.65 -15.83 1.21
CA ALA A 188 -17.65 -16.87 1.40
C ALA A 188 -17.06 -18.27 1.19
N THR A 189 -16.20 -18.46 0.17
CA THR A 189 -15.51 -19.74 -0.05
C THR A 189 -14.56 -20.10 1.09
N VAL A 190 -13.79 -19.12 1.58
CA VAL A 190 -12.90 -19.30 2.73
C VAL A 190 -13.69 -19.63 3.99
N ALA A 191 -14.78 -18.90 4.26
CA ALA A 191 -15.65 -19.14 5.42
C ALA A 191 -16.35 -20.51 5.38
N ALA A 192 -16.65 -21.01 4.18
CA ALA A 192 -17.23 -22.33 3.97
C ALA A 192 -16.19 -23.48 4.09
N GLY A 193 -14.92 -23.18 4.39
CA GLY A 193 -13.84 -24.17 4.46
C GLY A 193 -13.48 -24.77 3.10
N VAL A 194 -13.88 -24.12 1.99
CA VAL A 194 -13.57 -24.59 0.64
C VAL A 194 -12.11 -24.27 0.34
N GLU A 195 -11.29 -25.32 0.24
CA GLU A 195 -9.91 -25.18 -0.22
C GLU A 195 -9.89 -24.91 -1.73
N LEU A 196 -9.57 -23.67 -2.10
CA LEU A 196 -9.34 -23.30 -3.50
C LEU A 196 -8.11 -24.07 -4.03
N PRO A 197 -8.11 -24.49 -5.32
CA PRO A 197 -6.97 -25.13 -5.93
C PRO A 197 -5.69 -24.31 -5.72
N ARG A 198 -4.66 -24.95 -5.16
CA ARG A 198 -3.35 -24.32 -5.00
C ARG A 198 -2.68 -24.19 -6.38
N LEU A 199 -2.98 -23.10 -7.07
CA LEU A 199 -2.21 -22.63 -8.21
C LEU A 199 -0.95 -21.96 -7.63
N SER A 200 0.10 -22.76 -7.41
CA SER A 200 1.36 -22.30 -6.86
C SER A 200 2.53 -23.05 -7.51
N PHE A 201 3.44 -22.30 -8.14
CA PHE A 201 4.75 -22.82 -8.54
C PHE A 201 5.82 -22.68 -7.42
N GLY A 202 5.47 -22.11 -6.27
CA GLY A 202 6.37 -21.86 -5.13
C GLY A 202 5.67 -21.90 -3.78
N ALA A 203 6.19 -21.18 -2.78
CA ALA A 203 5.79 -21.32 -1.38
C ALA A 203 4.41 -20.69 -1.00
N THR A 204 3.75 -19.98 -1.93
CA THR A 204 2.53 -19.21 -1.64
C THR A 204 1.38 -19.48 -2.60
N SER A 205 0.15 -19.33 -2.12
CA SER A 205 -1.05 -19.50 -2.94
C SER A 205 -1.37 -18.24 -3.74
N LEU A 206 -1.49 -18.36 -5.06
CA LEU A 206 -1.90 -17.27 -5.94
C LEU A 206 -3.30 -16.70 -5.61
N PRO A 207 -4.32 -17.54 -5.27
CA PRO A 207 -5.66 -17.02 -4.99
C PRO A 207 -5.73 -16.04 -3.82
N SER A 208 -4.97 -16.27 -2.73
CA SER A 208 -4.97 -15.39 -1.56
C SER A 208 -4.39 -14.00 -1.86
N GLN A 209 -3.28 -13.97 -2.60
CA GLN A 209 -2.63 -12.71 -2.98
C GLN A 209 -3.48 -11.91 -3.97
N LEU A 210 -4.09 -12.59 -4.96
CA LEU A 210 -5.01 -11.94 -5.88
C LEU A 210 -6.24 -11.42 -5.13
N ALA A 211 -6.77 -12.16 -4.15
CA ALA A 211 -7.88 -11.69 -3.34
C ALA A 211 -7.52 -10.40 -2.57
N GLY A 212 -6.32 -10.33 -1.98
CA GLY A 212 -5.81 -9.11 -1.33
C GLY A 212 -5.75 -7.92 -2.29
N VAL A 213 -5.16 -8.11 -3.48
CA VAL A 213 -5.09 -7.08 -4.54
C VAL A 213 -6.48 -6.63 -4.99
N LEU A 214 -7.38 -7.57 -5.31
CA LEU A 214 -8.74 -7.29 -5.78
C LEU A 214 -9.56 -6.56 -4.71
N THR A 215 -9.41 -6.96 -3.45
CA THR A 215 -10.09 -6.27 -2.35
C THR A 215 -9.54 -4.87 -2.12
N GLY A 216 -8.21 -4.69 -2.27
CA GLY A 216 -7.60 -3.38 -2.24
C GLY A 216 -8.13 -2.45 -3.35
N LEU A 217 -8.28 -2.98 -4.57
CA LEU A 217 -8.90 -2.26 -5.68
C LEU A 217 -10.38 -1.93 -5.41
N PHE A 218 -11.11 -2.84 -4.78
CA PHE A 218 -12.47 -2.58 -4.30
C PHE A 218 -12.49 -1.40 -3.33
N TYR A 219 -11.61 -1.35 -2.34
CA TYR A 219 -11.51 -0.23 -1.38
C TYR A 219 -11.26 1.10 -2.09
N VAL A 220 -10.36 1.14 -3.07
CA VAL A 220 -10.07 2.35 -3.84
C VAL A 220 -11.30 2.81 -4.63
N CYS A 221 -11.99 1.88 -5.30
CA CYS A 221 -13.20 2.21 -6.07
C CYS A 221 -14.34 2.66 -5.15
N ALA A 222 -14.57 1.96 -4.04
CA ALA A 222 -15.58 2.31 -3.04
C ALA A 222 -15.30 3.68 -2.43
N LEU A 223 -14.05 3.95 -2.04
CA LEU A 223 -13.64 5.27 -1.54
C LEU A 223 -13.87 6.36 -2.60
N ALA A 224 -13.49 6.12 -3.85
CA ALA A 224 -13.70 7.09 -4.93
C ALA A 224 -15.19 7.44 -5.13
N LEU A 225 -16.11 6.50 -4.86
CA LEU A 225 -17.55 6.74 -4.87
C LEU A 225 -18.02 7.47 -3.61
N VAL A 226 -17.55 7.05 -2.43
CA VAL A 226 -17.87 7.71 -1.16
C VAL A 226 -17.46 9.17 -1.19
N LEU A 227 -16.26 9.50 -1.68
CA LEU A 227 -15.75 10.87 -1.80
C LEU A 227 -16.64 11.79 -2.67
N ARG A 228 -17.58 11.25 -3.45
CA ARG A 228 -18.57 12.03 -4.22
C ARG A 228 -19.78 12.47 -3.39
N THR A 229 -20.06 11.78 -2.29
CA THR A 229 -21.15 12.08 -1.35
C THR A 229 -20.81 13.27 -0.45
N PRO A 230 -21.80 13.99 0.12
CA PRO A 230 -21.56 15.08 1.06
C PRO A 230 -20.63 14.72 2.24
N PRO A 231 -20.84 13.61 2.98
CA PRO A 231 -19.92 13.24 4.07
C PRO A 231 -18.54 12.82 3.53
N GLY A 232 -18.49 12.15 2.38
CA GLY A 232 -17.21 11.77 1.78
C GLY A 232 -16.37 12.96 1.33
N ARG A 233 -16.97 14.09 0.95
CA ARG A 233 -16.20 15.32 0.67
C ARG A 233 -15.52 15.86 1.92
N ALA A 234 -16.18 15.79 3.08
CA ALA A 234 -15.57 16.17 4.35
C ALA A 234 -14.40 15.24 4.69
N LEU A 235 -14.58 13.92 4.51
CA LEU A 235 -13.49 12.94 4.64
C LEU A 235 -12.33 13.25 3.68
N GLY A 236 -12.62 13.59 2.43
CA GLY A 236 -11.60 13.98 1.45
C GLY A 236 -10.80 15.21 1.87
N ARG A 237 -11.41 16.19 2.54
CA ARG A 237 -10.70 17.36 3.10
C ARG A 237 -9.82 17.01 4.31
N LEU A 238 -10.15 15.95 5.05
CA LEU A 238 -9.32 15.43 6.13
C LEU A 238 -8.10 14.67 5.57
N LEU A 239 -8.31 13.82 4.57
CA LEU A 239 -7.27 12.92 4.05
C LEU A 239 -6.33 13.58 3.01
N THR A 240 -6.80 14.59 2.26
CA THR A 240 -6.00 15.23 1.21
C THR A 240 -4.67 15.81 1.72
N PRO A 241 -4.63 16.62 2.79
CA PRO A 241 -3.38 17.18 3.30
C PRO A 241 -2.38 16.07 3.68
N MET A 242 -2.88 15.07 4.41
CA MET A 242 -2.09 13.91 4.83
C MET A 242 -1.51 13.14 3.63
N GLY A 243 -2.29 12.98 2.56
CA GLY A 243 -1.85 12.32 1.33
C GLY A 243 -0.85 13.11 0.49
N ARG A 244 -0.79 14.44 0.61
CA ARG A 244 0.23 15.29 -0.04
C ARG A 244 1.61 15.12 0.59
N MET A 245 1.63 14.85 1.89
CA MET A 245 2.83 14.62 2.68
C MET A 245 3.07 13.13 2.96
N ALA A 246 2.60 12.24 2.08
CA ALA A 246 2.56 10.80 2.35
C ALA A 246 3.92 10.19 2.79
N LEU A 247 5.03 10.61 2.18
CA LEU A 247 6.36 10.14 2.57
C LEU A 247 6.76 10.67 3.96
N THR A 248 6.52 11.96 4.22
CA THR A 248 6.82 12.60 5.50
C THR A 248 6.01 11.96 6.62
N ASN A 249 4.71 11.77 6.42
CA ASN A 249 3.83 11.14 7.41
C ASN A 249 4.19 9.65 7.58
N TYR A 250 4.53 8.92 6.51
CA TYR A 250 5.01 7.54 6.67
C TYR A 250 6.23 7.45 7.61
N LEU A 251 7.23 8.31 7.42
CA LEU A 251 8.43 8.33 8.27
C LEU A 251 8.13 8.87 9.68
N LEU A 252 7.32 9.91 9.78
CA LEU A 252 6.89 10.50 11.06
C LEU A 252 6.14 9.46 11.90
N ALA A 253 5.24 8.70 11.30
CA ALA A 253 4.55 7.62 11.99
C ALA A 253 5.54 6.62 12.59
N THR A 254 6.59 6.20 11.90
CA THR A 254 7.59 5.31 12.51
C THR A 254 8.24 5.93 13.75
N VAL A 255 8.60 7.22 13.69
CA VAL A 255 9.17 7.94 14.85
C VAL A 255 8.16 8.00 15.99
N LEU A 256 6.89 8.30 15.69
CA LEU A 256 5.82 8.36 16.69
C LEU A 256 5.54 6.99 17.30
N ILE A 257 5.52 5.91 16.51
CA ILE A 257 5.33 4.55 17.00
C ILE A 257 6.44 4.20 17.98
N LEU A 258 7.70 4.46 17.63
CA LEU A 258 8.83 4.15 18.50
C LEU A 258 8.87 4.98 19.78
N GLY A 259 8.51 6.26 19.68
CA GLY A 259 8.51 7.16 20.83
C GLY A 259 7.33 6.93 21.77
N LEU A 260 6.15 6.63 21.22
CA LEU A 260 4.91 6.53 22.00
C LEU A 260 4.62 5.11 22.49
N SER A 261 4.96 4.05 21.73
CA SER A 261 4.64 2.68 22.16
C SER A 261 5.19 2.32 23.54
N PRO A 262 6.46 2.67 23.91
CA PRO A 262 6.97 2.40 25.26
C PRO A 262 6.29 3.23 26.34
N LEU A 263 5.84 4.46 26.02
CA LEU A 263 5.16 5.34 26.98
C LEU A 263 3.77 4.81 27.36
N PHE A 264 3.12 4.09 26.44
CA PHE A 264 1.84 3.45 26.66
C PHE A 264 1.96 2.01 27.17
N GLY A 265 3.19 1.50 27.41
CA GLY A 265 3.40 0.12 27.85
C GLY A 265 2.91 -0.92 26.84
N ILE A 266 2.96 -0.60 25.55
CA ILE A 266 2.55 -1.51 24.48
C ILE A 266 3.68 -2.53 24.28
N ASP A 267 3.73 -3.50 25.19
CA ASP A 267 4.79 -4.50 25.28
C ASP A 267 4.40 -5.81 24.57
N GLY A 268 3.14 -5.92 24.14
CA GLY A 268 2.58 -7.11 23.50
C GLY A 268 1.33 -6.82 22.65
N LEU A 269 0.91 -7.82 21.89
CA LEU A 269 -0.20 -7.76 20.92
C LEU A 269 -1.60 -7.88 21.54
N GLU A 270 -1.68 -8.06 22.85
CA GLU A 270 -2.93 -8.36 23.56
C GLU A 270 -3.72 -7.09 23.92
N ASP A 271 -3.06 -5.93 24.05
CA ASP A 271 -3.71 -4.65 24.36
C ASP A 271 -4.21 -3.94 23.08
N TRP A 272 -5.28 -4.50 22.52
CA TRP A 272 -5.97 -3.96 21.36
C TRP A 272 -6.43 -2.49 21.52
N PRO A 273 -7.03 -2.09 22.66
CA PRO A 273 -7.38 -0.69 22.90
C PRO A 273 -6.18 0.26 22.81
N ALA A 274 -5.04 -0.11 23.39
CA ALA A 274 -3.83 0.72 23.32
C ALA A 274 -3.29 0.82 21.88
N VAL A 275 -3.26 -0.29 21.13
CA VAL A 275 -2.82 -0.30 19.72
C VAL A 275 -3.72 0.58 18.85
N VAL A 276 -5.04 0.46 19.01
CA VAL A 276 -6.01 1.29 18.28
C VAL A 276 -5.87 2.76 18.69
N GLY A 277 -5.74 3.04 19.98
CA GLY A 277 -5.53 4.38 20.52
C GLY A 277 -4.27 5.04 19.93
N LEU A 278 -3.17 4.30 19.84
CA LEU A 278 -1.92 4.75 19.23
C LEU A 278 -2.12 5.08 17.75
N VAL A 279 -2.70 4.17 16.96
CA VAL A 279 -2.94 4.40 15.52
C VAL A 279 -3.82 5.63 15.30
N VAL A 280 -4.94 5.73 16.03
CA VAL A 280 -5.86 6.86 15.92
C VAL A 280 -5.19 8.16 16.35
N GLY A 281 -4.39 8.13 17.41
CA GLY A 281 -3.61 9.27 17.89
C GLY A 281 -2.60 9.77 16.86
N ILE A 282 -1.85 8.85 16.24
CA ILE A 282 -0.89 9.17 15.16
C ILE A 282 -1.63 9.81 13.98
N ILE A 283 -2.70 9.18 13.49
CA ILE A 283 -3.47 9.70 12.35
C ILE A 283 -4.04 11.09 12.68
N ALA A 284 -4.56 11.30 13.89
CA ALA A 284 -5.08 12.60 14.31
C ALA A 284 -3.98 13.67 14.35
N LEU A 285 -2.82 13.35 14.91
CA LEU A 285 -1.67 14.25 14.96
C LEU A 285 -1.18 14.62 13.55
N GLU A 286 -1.09 13.65 12.65
CA GLU A 286 -0.66 13.87 11.27
C GLU A 286 -1.67 14.67 10.46
N ILE A 287 -2.97 14.49 10.69
CA ILE A 287 -4.01 15.32 10.08
C ILE A 287 -3.85 16.78 10.51
N VAL A 288 -3.55 17.04 11.78
CA VAL A 288 -3.30 18.40 12.28
C VAL A 288 -2.01 18.94 11.69
N PHE A 289 -0.91 18.19 11.80
CA PHE A 289 0.41 18.59 11.30
C PHE A 289 0.40 18.90 9.80
N SER A 290 -0.29 18.08 8.99
CA SER A 290 -0.34 18.26 7.53
C SER A 290 -1.20 19.47 7.09
N ARG A 291 -1.90 20.13 8.01
CA ARG A 291 -2.73 21.32 7.74
C ARG A 291 -2.04 22.63 8.11
N LEU A 292 -1.00 22.56 8.94
CA LEU A 292 -0.16 23.70 9.31
C LEU A 292 0.77 24.06 8.14
#